data_AF-A0A1Z2RR72-F1
#
_entry.id   AF-A0A1Z2RR72-F1
#
_cell.length_a   1.000
_cell.length_b   1.000
_cell.length_c   1.000
_cell.angle_alpha   90.00
_cell.angle_beta   90.00
_cell.angle_gamma   90.00
#
_symmetry.space_group_name_H-M   'P 1'
#
loop_
_entity.id
_entity.type
_entity.pdbx_description
1 polymer ?
#
loop_
_entity_poly.entity_id
_entity_poly.type
_entity_poly.pdbx_seq_one_letter_code
_entity_poly.pdbx_strand_id
1 'polypeptide(L)'
;MDTIKNAIVTEKSSRLVQKNQYTFNVESGLTKTEIKHWAELFFGVKVIAMNSHRLPRKRRRMGPIMGHTMHYRRIIITLQPGYSISISPLGKKRKSLRFNRVTLLHLLKSRKKRK
;
A
#
# COMPACT_ATOMS: atom_id res chain seq x y z
N MET A 1 3.69 6.28 7.96
CA MET A 1 2.46 6.26 7.14
C MET A 1 2.60 5.15 6.12
N ASP A 2 2.37 3.91 6.53
CA ASP A 2 2.48 2.73 5.65
C ASP A 2 1.23 1.87 5.86
N THR A 3 0.08 2.39 5.40
CA THR A 3 -1.25 1.81 5.66
C THR A 3 -1.52 0.58 4.79
N ILE A 4 -0.89 0.46 3.62
CA ILE A 4 -1.08 -0.66 2.69
C ILE A 4 0.27 -1.27 2.38
N LYS A 5 0.42 -2.54 2.73
CA LYS A 5 1.73 -3.20 2.74
C LYS A 5 2.12 -3.66 1.34
N ASN A 6 1.35 -4.59 0.77
CA ASN A 6 1.78 -5.32 -0.43
C ASN A 6 0.62 -5.55 -1.40
N ALA A 7 0.89 -5.31 -2.69
CA ALA A 7 0.09 -5.89 -3.77
C ALA A 7 0.30 -7.41 -3.80
N ILE A 8 -0.77 -8.16 -4.05
CA ILE A 8 -0.71 -9.62 -4.10
C ILE A 8 -0.57 -10.05 -5.56
N VAL A 9 0.49 -10.81 -5.85
CA VAL A 9 0.72 -11.42 -7.16
C VAL A 9 0.51 -12.93 -7.03
N THR A 10 -0.58 -13.40 -7.61
CA THR A 10 -1.03 -14.79 -7.69
C THR A 10 -1.74 -14.97 -9.03
N GLU A 11 -1.91 -16.19 -9.51
CA GLU A 11 -2.63 -16.43 -10.78
C GLU A 11 -4.05 -15.84 -10.75
N LYS A 12 -4.77 -16.01 -9.63
CA LYS A 12 -6.10 -15.43 -9.43
C LYS A 12 -6.08 -13.90 -9.51
N SER A 13 -5.10 -13.24 -8.89
CA SER A 13 -5.02 -11.78 -8.95
C SER A 13 -4.68 -11.30 -10.35
N SER A 14 -3.86 -12.02 -11.12
CA SER A 14 -3.60 -11.71 -12.53
C SER A 14 -4.88 -11.77 -13.38
N ARG A 15 -5.75 -12.77 -13.15
CA ARG A 15 -7.07 -12.84 -13.79
C ARG A 15 -7.99 -11.68 -13.41
N LEU A 16 -7.89 -11.19 -12.17
CA LEU A 16 -8.66 -10.02 -11.72
C LEU A 16 -8.15 -8.71 -12.32
N VAL A 17 -6.83 -8.58 -12.55
CA VAL A 17 -6.24 -7.41 -13.19
C VAL A 17 -6.80 -7.21 -14.61
N GLN A 18 -7.04 -8.28 -15.36
CA GLN A 18 -7.72 -8.22 -16.67
C GLN A 18 -9.12 -7.59 -16.59
N LYS A 19 -9.77 -7.63 -15.41
CA LYS A 19 -11.07 -7.02 -15.13
C LYS A 19 -10.96 -5.67 -14.41
N ASN A 20 -9.79 -5.02 -14.44
CA ASN A 20 -9.49 -3.78 -13.70
C ASN A 20 -9.69 -3.90 -12.17
N GLN A 21 -9.49 -5.11 -11.63
CA GLN A 21 -9.59 -5.39 -10.21
C GLN A 21 -8.23 -5.73 -9.63
N TYR A 22 -7.86 -5.02 -8.57
CA TYR A 22 -6.53 -5.12 -7.96
C TYR A 22 -6.61 -5.60 -6.52
N THR A 23 -5.72 -6.51 -6.15
CA THR A 23 -5.75 -7.15 -4.83
C THR A 23 -4.59 -6.68 -3.96
N PHE A 24 -4.92 -6.20 -2.76
CA PHE A 24 -3.96 -5.68 -1.77
C PHE A 24 -4.12 -6.36 -0.41
N ASN A 25 -3.00 -6.55 0.29
CA ASN A 25 -2.98 -6.87 1.71
C ASN A 25 -2.90 -5.58 2.53
N VAL A 26 -3.85 -5.43 3.45
CA VAL A 26 -4.05 -4.24 4.26
C VAL A 26 -4.12 -4.63 5.74
N GLU A 27 -3.74 -3.70 6.61
CA GLU A 27 -3.86 -3.88 8.05
C GLU A 27 -5.33 -3.98 8.48
N SER A 28 -5.62 -4.81 9.48
CA SER A 28 -6.98 -5.13 9.89
C SER A 28 -7.75 -3.97 10.53
N GLY A 29 -7.05 -2.95 11.04
CA GLY A 29 -7.64 -1.78 11.70
C GLY A 29 -8.19 -0.72 10.75
N LEU A 30 -7.88 -0.79 9.45
CA LEU A 30 -8.23 0.26 8.50
C LEU A 30 -9.68 0.15 8.00
N THR A 31 -10.35 1.30 7.91
CA THR A 31 -11.71 1.40 7.38
C THR A 31 -11.70 1.44 5.86
N LYS A 32 -12.82 1.03 5.24
CA LYS A 32 -12.94 1.05 3.77
C LYS A 32 -12.78 2.47 3.21
N THR A 33 -13.27 3.46 3.95
CA THR A 33 -13.22 4.86 3.55
C THR A 33 -11.77 5.35 3.47
N GLU A 34 -10.96 5.10 4.49
CA GLU A 34 -9.53 5.47 4.50
C GLU A 34 -8.77 4.86 3.33
N ILE A 35 -9.01 3.57 3.05
CA ILE A 35 -8.35 2.84 1.97
C ILE A 35 -8.72 3.39 0.61
N LYS A 36 -10.00 3.76 0.40
CA LYS A 36 -10.45 4.40 -0.83
C LYS A 36 -9.73 5.72 -1.05
N HIS A 37 -9.75 6.61 -0.07
CA HIS A 37 -9.09 7.92 -0.16
C HIS A 37 -7.59 7.76 -0.42
N TRP A 38 -6.93 6.84 0.29
CA TRP A 38 -5.52 6.55 0.05
C TRP A 38 -5.25 6.07 -1.38
N ALA A 39 -6.07 5.16 -1.91
CA ALA A 39 -5.86 4.60 -3.24
C ALA A 39 -6.04 5.66 -4.33
N GLU A 40 -7.04 6.53 -4.17
CA GLU A 40 -7.31 7.64 -5.09
C GLU A 40 -6.18 8.67 -5.05
N LEU A 41 -5.70 9.04 -3.86
CA LEU A 41 -4.63 10.02 -3.69
C LEU A 41 -3.25 9.48 -4.14
N PHE A 42 -2.92 8.24 -3.80
CA PHE A 42 -1.59 7.68 -4.05
C PHE A 42 -1.39 7.28 -5.51
N PHE A 43 -2.42 6.71 -6.15
CA PHE A 43 -2.33 6.26 -7.54
C PHE A 43 -2.96 7.24 -8.54
N GLY A 44 -3.68 8.26 -8.09
CA GLY A 44 -4.38 9.20 -8.98
C GLY A 44 -5.50 8.53 -9.78
N VAL A 45 -6.11 7.48 -9.23
CA VAL A 45 -7.15 6.67 -9.89
C VAL A 45 -8.52 6.93 -9.28
N LYS A 46 -9.59 6.57 -9.99
CA LYS A 46 -10.96 6.57 -9.44
C LYS A 46 -11.40 5.15 -9.09
N VAL A 47 -11.90 4.97 -7.85
CA VAL A 47 -12.36 3.67 -7.35
C VAL A 47 -13.89 3.60 -7.44
N ILE A 48 -14.40 2.58 -8.15
CA ILE A 48 -15.85 2.31 -8.23
C ILE A 48 -16.33 1.59 -6.98
N ALA A 49 -15.71 0.45 -6.68
CA ALA A 49 -16.16 -0.46 -5.65
C ALA A 49 -14.99 -1.10 -4.93
N MET A 50 -15.23 -1.51 -3.68
CA MET A 50 -14.22 -2.16 -2.87
C MET A 50 -14.78 -3.28 -1.99
N ASN A 51 -14.24 -4.48 -2.22
CA ASN A 51 -14.59 -5.70 -1.52
C ASN A 51 -13.47 -6.07 -0.56
N SER A 52 -13.82 -6.61 0.60
CA SER A 52 -12.86 -6.92 1.63
C SER A 52 -13.17 -8.25 2.29
N HIS A 53 -12.16 -9.05 2.59
CA HIS A 53 -12.29 -10.26 3.36
C HIS A 53 -11.11 -10.42 4.32
N ARG A 54 -11.33 -11.12 5.44
CA ARG A 54 -10.28 -11.49 6.39
C ARG A 54 -9.83 -12.91 6.09
N LEU A 55 -8.52 -13.13 6.06
CA LEU A 55 -7.97 -14.46 5.85
C LEU A 55 -8.04 -15.26 7.15
N PRO A 56 -8.24 -16.59 7.09
CA PRO A 56 -8.15 -17.41 8.30
C PRO A 56 -6.74 -17.34 8.89
N ARG A 57 -6.66 -17.29 10.22
CA ARG A 57 -5.38 -17.18 10.93
C ARG A 57 -4.64 -18.51 10.85
N LYS A 58 -3.50 -18.53 10.13
CA LYS A 58 -2.66 -19.73 10.01
C LYS A 58 -1.79 -19.90 11.25
N ARG A 59 -1.97 -21.00 11.99
CA ARG A 59 -1.05 -21.44 13.04
C ARG A 59 0.28 -21.85 12.40
N ARG A 60 1.39 -21.41 12.98
CA ARG A 60 2.74 -21.79 12.55
C ARG A 60 3.56 -22.12 13.79
N ARG A 61 4.26 -23.24 13.74
CA ARG A 61 5.19 -23.65 14.79
C ARG A 61 6.59 -23.19 14.38
N MET A 62 7.28 -22.53 15.30
CA MET A 62 8.68 -22.16 15.16
C MET A 62 9.42 -22.78 16.35
N GLY A 63 9.99 -23.97 16.13
CA GLY A 63 10.61 -24.78 17.18
C GLY A 63 9.62 -25.15 18.31
N PRO A 64 9.92 -24.87 19.59
CA PRO A 64 9.03 -25.18 20.70
C PRO A 64 7.80 -24.24 20.77
N ILE A 65 7.87 -23.05 20.17
CA ILE A 65 6.82 -22.03 20.28
C ILE A 65 5.74 -22.24 19.22
N MET A 66 4.49 -22.34 19.66
CA MET A 66 3.33 -22.25 18.79
C MET A 66 2.89 -20.79 18.66
N GLY A 67 2.92 -20.28 17.43
CA GLY A 67 2.50 -18.92 17.11
C GLY A 67 1.53 -18.87 15.94
N HIS A 68 1.26 -17.64 15.50
CA HIS A 68 0.45 -17.39 14.33
C HIS A 68 1.16 -16.43 13.39
N THR A 69 0.94 -16.61 12.09
CA THR A 69 1.38 -15.61 11.11
C THR A 69 0.61 -14.31 11.29
N MET A 70 1.24 -13.19 10.93
CA MET A 70 0.59 -11.87 10.89
C MET A 70 -0.72 -11.95 10.10
N HIS A 71 -1.78 -11.43 10.70
CA HIS A 71 -3.12 -11.45 10.12
C HIS A 71 -3.35 -10.19 9.27
N TYR A 72 -3.83 -10.40 8.05
CA TYR A 72 -4.10 -9.32 7.10
C TYR A 72 -5.55 -9.36 6.64
N ARG A 73 -6.07 -8.19 6.29
CA ARG A 73 -7.30 -8.06 5.51
C ARG A 73 -6.93 -7.99 4.04
N ARG A 74 -7.57 -8.81 3.21
CA ARG A 74 -7.44 -8.74 1.77
C ARG A 74 -8.51 -7.83 1.21
N ILE A 75 -8.10 -6.95 0.31
CA ILE A 75 -8.98 -5.99 -0.33
C ILE A 75 -8.85 -6.13 -1.84
N ILE A 76 -10.00 -6.17 -2.50
CA ILE A 76 -10.14 -6.15 -3.95
C ILE A 76 -10.74 -4.79 -4.31
N ILE A 77 -9.98 -4.01 -5.06
CA ILE A 77 -10.34 -2.66 -5.48
C ILE A 77 -10.71 -2.72 -6.96
N THR A 78 -11.91 -2.26 -7.30
CA THR A 78 -12.37 -2.13 -8.68
C THR A 78 -12.19 -0.69 -9.13
N LEU A 79 -11.40 -0.49 -10.18
CA LEU A 79 -11.15 0.84 -10.74
C LEU A 79 -12.17 1.19 -11.82
N GLN A 80 -12.33 2.49 -12.04
CA GLN A 80 -13.06 2.99 -13.19
C GLN A 80 -12.33 2.62 -14.50
N PRO A 81 -13.06 2.23 -15.57
CA PRO A 81 -12.46 2.00 -16.88
C PRO A 81 -11.60 3.18 -17.33
N GLY A 82 -10.42 2.89 -17.88
CA GLY A 82 -9.44 3.90 -18.29
C GLY A 82 -8.34 4.18 -17.26
N TYR A 83 -8.54 3.82 -15.99
CA TYR A 83 -7.49 3.88 -14.98
C TYR A 83 -6.78 2.53 -14.83
N SER A 84 -5.46 2.56 -14.72
CA SER A 84 -4.64 1.37 -14.47
C SER A 84 -3.62 1.64 -13.37
N ILE A 85 -3.35 0.63 -12.55
CA ILE A 85 -2.30 0.70 -11.53
C ILE A 85 -1.09 -0.05 -12.07
N SER A 86 0.02 0.66 -12.23
CA SER A 86 1.31 0.06 -12.54
C SER A 86 1.88 -0.64 -11.31
N ILE A 87 1.52 -1.90 -11.10
CA ILE A 87 2.10 -2.73 -10.04
C ILE A 87 3.47 -3.21 -10.52
N SER A 88 4.52 -2.45 -10.18
CA SER A 88 5.88 -2.90 -10.45
C SER A 88 6.25 -4.02 -9.47
N PRO A 89 6.60 -5.24 -9.94
CA PRO A 89 6.91 -6.37 -9.07
C PRO A 89 8.27 -6.25 -8.36
N LEU A 90 9.00 -5.13 -8.51
CA LEU A 90 10.38 -5.03 -8.09
C LEU A 90 10.56 -4.15 -6.85
N GLY A 91 11.01 -4.79 -5.77
CA GLY A 91 11.57 -4.14 -4.60
C GLY A 91 12.83 -3.34 -4.97
N LYS A 92 12.66 -2.13 -5.47
CA LYS A 92 13.70 -1.11 -5.37
C LYS A 92 13.61 -0.53 -3.96
N LYS A 93 14.55 -0.91 -3.07
CA LYS A 93 14.81 -0.12 -1.85
C LYS A 93 14.93 1.33 -2.30
N ARG A 94 14.02 2.20 -1.86
CA ARG A 94 14.13 3.65 -2.06
C ARG A 94 15.51 4.04 -1.54
N LYS A 95 16.39 4.55 -2.41
CA LYS A 95 17.62 5.22 -1.98
C LYS A 95 17.17 6.30 -1.00
N SER A 96 17.68 6.26 0.23
CA SER A 96 17.46 7.37 1.16
C SER A 96 17.93 8.63 0.46
N LEU A 97 17.03 9.61 0.30
CA LEU A 97 17.41 10.97 -0.06
C LEU A 97 18.32 11.46 1.06
N ARG A 98 19.64 11.33 0.88
CA ARG A 98 20.60 12.04 1.72
C ARG A 98 20.45 13.51 1.37
N PHE A 99 19.66 14.22 2.18
CA PHE A 99 19.62 15.67 2.14
C PHE A 99 21.00 16.16 2.61
N ASN A 100 21.77 16.79 1.71
CA ASN A 100 23.04 17.38 2.10
C ASN A 100 22.79 18.50 3.11
N ARG A 101 23.52 18.52 4.23
CA ARG A 101 23.37 19.54 5.30
C ARG A 101 23.40 20.98 4.77
N VAL A 102 24.09 21.23 3.65
CA VAL A 102 24.19 22.54 2.99
C VAL A 102 22.85 23.03 2.47
N THR A 103 22.03 22.16 1.87
CA THR A 103 20.70 22.56 1.33
C THR A 103 19.69 22.79 2.45
N LEU A 104 19.80 22.05 3.57
CA LEU A 104 18.95 22.25 4.75
C LEU A 104 19.27 23.59 5.44
N LEU A 105 20.55 23.97 5.52
CA LEU A 105 20.97 25.27 6.08
C LEU A 105 20.49 26.45 5.21
N HIS A 106 20.53 26.33 3.89
CA HIS A 106 20.01 27.37 2.99
C HIS A 106 18.49 27.56 3.16
N LEU A 107 17.73 26.47 3.28
CA LEU A 107 16.28 26.53 3.48
C LEU A 107 15.89 27.12 4.85
N LEU A 108 16.65 26.80 5.90
CA LEU A 108 16.44 27.35 7.25
C LEU A 108 16.84 28.83 7.34
N LYS A 109 17.91 29.25 6.65
CA LYS A 109 18.30 30.66 6.55
C LYS A 109 17.30 31.49 5.73
N SER A 110 16.68 30.90 4.71
CA SER A 110 15.62 31.53 3.90
C SER A 110 14.36 31.86 4.71
N ARG A 111 13.95 31.01 5.66
CA ARG A 111 12.75 31.24 6.48
C ARG A 111 12.93 32.27 7.60
N LYS A 112 14.16 32.52 8.06
CA LYS A 112 14.44 33.49 9.15
C LYS A 112 14.49 34.95 8.67
N LYS A 113 14.48 35.19 7.35
CA LYS A 113 14.51 36.52 6.72
C LYS A 113 13.11 37.11 6.38
N ARG A 114 12.02 36.48 6.84
CA ARG A 114 10.63 36.95 6.65
C ARG A 114 9.93 37.26 7.99
N LYS A 115 10.66 37.81 8.95
CA LYS A 115 10.13 38.53 10.10
C LYS A 115 10.94 39.80 10.28
#